data_AF-A0A7S1ULB3-F1
#
_entry.id   AF-A0A7S1ULB3-F1
#
_cell.length_a   1.000
_cell.length_b   1.000
_cell.length_c   1.000
_cell.angle_alpha   90.00
_cell.angle_beta   90.00
_cell.angle_gamma   90.00
#
_symmetry.space_group_name_H-M   'P 1'
#
loop_
_entity.id
_entity.type
_entity.pdbx_description
1 polymer ?
#
loop_
_entity_poly.entity_id
_entity_poly.type
_entity_poly.pdbx_seq_one_letter_code
_entity_poly.pdbx_strand_id
1 'polypeptide(L)'
;YYLVSLKSPRRHLWSLFTQCKYSPWGREQTDPTDFPNDNQKHSTRPNPETDEADFEAWLDHFLFDGKPSMERTNMYRCYHPSNYQSRSFTTHHYKARQVIHETELLPIWEDVRARYWNNFEWVGLAEFFHESKCLLFYRLSLGPTLYPWADEYVAQHCTCSQSSRHTK
;
A
#
# COMPACT_ATOMS: atom_id res chain seq x y z
N TYR A 1 17.36 2.12 11.24
CA TYR A 1 16.05 1.46 11.15
C TYR A 1 15.35 1.78 9.84
N TYR A 2 15.55 0.95 8.82
CA TYR A 2 14.68 0.86 7.65
C TYR A 2 13.51 -0.09 7.96
N LEU A 3 12.36 0.49 8.27
CA LEU A 3 11.13 -0.21 8.64
C LEU A 3 10.13 -0.08 7.50
N VAL A 4 9.48 -1.18 7.11
CA VAL A 4 8.44 -1.19 6.08
C VAL A 4 7.24 -2.02 6.51
N SER A 5 6.05 -1.66 6.05
CA SER A 5 4.85 -2.50 6.18
C SER A 5 4.29 -2.80 4.80
N LEU A 6 4.02 -4.07 4.53
CA LEU A 6 3.46 -4.54 3.27
C LEU A 6 2.01 -4.97 3.46
N LYS A 7 1.22 -4.90 2.40
CA LYS A 7 -0.17 -5.37 2.36
C LYS A 7 -0.34 -6.38 1.24
N SER A 8 -1.27 -7.32 1.38
CA SER A 8 -1.66 -8.24 0.30
C SER A 8 -1.83 -7.45 -1.02
N PRO A 9 -1.17 -7.85 -2.12
CA PRO A 9 -1.18 -7.08 -3.36
C PRO A 9 -2.58 -6.72 -3.85
N ARG A 10 -3.53 -7.66 -3.77
CA ARG A 10 -4.93 -7.43 -4.17
C ARG A 10 -5.64 -6.42 -3.28
N ARG A 11 -5.50 -6.55 -1.95
CA ARG A 11 -6.12 -5.62 -0.99
C ARG A 11 -5.46 -4.24 -1.05
N HIS A 12 -4.17 -4.19 -1.35
CA HIS A 12 -3.43 -2.95 -1.53
C HIS A 12 -3.93 -2.21 -2.79
N LEU A 13 -4.10 -2.93 -3.90
CA LEU A 13 -4.62 -2.37 -5.14
C LEU A 13 -6.02 -1.73 -4.96
N TRP A 14 -6.94 -2.43 -4.30
CA TRP A 14 -8.25 -1.87 -3.93
C TRP A 14 -8.13 -0.62 -3.03
N SER A 15 -7.16 -0.63 -2.11
CA SER A 15 -6.87 0.50 -1.23
C SER A 15 -6.40 1.74 -1.99
N LEU A 16 -5.61 1.57 -3.05
CA LEU A 16 -5.15 2.67 -3.90
C LEU A 16 -6.33 3.30 -4.65
N PHE A 17 -7.19 2.48 -5.23
CA PHE A 17 -8.40 2.94 -5.91
C PHE A 17 -9.32 3.72 -4.97
N THR A 18 -9.65 3.14 -3.82
CA THR A 18 -10.53 3.80 -2.84
C THR A 18 -9.92 5.07 -2.27
N GLN A 19 -8.58 5.13 -2.14
CA GLN A 19 -7.90 6.39 -1.81
C GLN A 19 -8.11 7.46 -2.89
N CYS A 20 -8.03 7.12 -4.18
CA CYS A 20 -8.33 8.06 -5.27
C CYS A 20 -9.80 8.49 -5.25
N LYS A 21 -10.73 7.53 -5.10
CA LYS A 21 -12.18 7.78 -5.19
C LYS A 21 -12.74 8.54 -3.98
N TYR A 22 -12.37 8.16 -2.76
CA TYR A 22 -13.04 8.63 -1.54
C TYR A 22 -12.28 9.68 -0.73
N SER A 23 -10.95 9.67 -0.76
CA SER A 23 -10.19 10.57 0.12
C SER A 23 -10.28 12.03 -0.35
N PRO A 24 -10.21 13.02 0.56
CA PRO A 24 -10.19 14.44 0.17
C PRO A 24 -9.08 14.76 -0.84
N TRP A 25 -7.87 14.27 -0.59
CA TRP A 25 -6.73 14.44 -1.49
C TRP A 25 -6.95 13.73 -2.83
N GLY A 26 -7.47 12.49 -2.80
CA GLY A 26 -7.74 11.70 -4.00
C GLY A 26 -8.69 12.42 -4.93
N ARG A 27 -9.82 12.89 -4.38
CA ARG A 27 -10.82 13.68 -5.12
C ARG A 27 -10.22 14.94 -5.72
N GLU A 28 -9.43 15.70 -4.95
CA GLU A 28 -8.72 16.87 -5.47
C GLU A 28 -7.84 16.54 -6.69
N GLN A 29 -7.21 15.36 -6.73
CA GLN A 29 -6.41 14.92 -7.87
C GLN A 29 -7.27 14.43 -9.05
N THR A 30 -8.35 13.68 -8.77
CA THR A 30 -9.13 12.96 -9.78
C THR A 30 -10.26 13.78 -10.39
N ASP A 31 -10.85 14.73 -9.66
CA ASP A 31 -11.95 15.60 -10.12
C ASP A 31 -11.68 16.33 -11.45
N PRO A 32 -10.46 16.83 -11.74
CA PRO A 32 -10.15 17.45 -13.03
C PRO A 32 -9.80 16.44 -14.14
N THR A 33 -10.07 15.15 -13.94
CA THR A 33 -9.71 14.07 -14.87
C THR A 33 -10.92 13.19 -15.20
N ASP A 34 -10.79 12.27 -16.15
CA ASP A 34 -11.84 11.29 -16.49
C ASP A 34 -11.82 10.07 -15.55
N PHE A 35 -11.44 10.25 -14.29
CA PHE A 35 -11.42 9.16 -13.31
C PHE A 35 -12.84 8.64 -13.11
N PRO A 36 -13.05 7.32 -13.03
CA PRO A 36 -14.38 6.77 -12.82
C PRO A 36 -14.88 7.11 -11.40
N ASN A 37 -15.71 8.14 -11.30
CA ASN A 37 -16.34 8.61 -10.07
C ASN A 37 -17.83 8.92 -10.24
N ASP A 38 -18.60 7.93 -10.73
CA ASP A 38 -20.01 8.09 -11.07
C ASP A 38 -20.22 9.09 -12.23
N ASN A 39 -21.27 8.91 -13.04
CA ASN A 39 -21.51 9.65 -14.28
C ASN A 39 -21.97 11.10 -14.08
N GLN A 40 -21.62 11.72 -12.96
CA GLN A 40 -22.00 13.08 -12.61
C GLN A 40 -20.74 13.89 -12.31
N LYS A 41 -20.29 14.68 -13.29
CA LYS A 41 -19.27 15.75 -13.18
C LYS A 41 -19.52 16.76 -12.04
N HIS A 42 -20.57 16.57 -11.24
CA HIS A 42 -21.02 17.43 -10.14
C HIS A 42 -21.57 16.66 -8.92
N SER A 43 -21.41 15.33 -8.84
CA SER A 43 -21.77 14.60 -7.61
C SER A 43 -20.80 14.98 -6.49
N THR A 44 -21.35 15.49 -5.39
CA THR A 44 -20.55 15.88 -4.21
C THR A 44 -20.00 14.69 -3.42
N ARG A 45 -20.40 13.45 -3.76
CA ARG A 45 -20.05 12.23 -3.01
C ARG A 45 -19.85 11.02 -3.94
N PRO A 46 -18.79 10.23 -3.74
CA PRO A 46 -18.60 9.00 -4.52
C PRO A 46 -19.68 7.97 -4.16
N ASN A 47 -20.18 7.25 -5.17
CA ASN A 47 -21.19 6.23 -5.00
C ASN A 47 -20.55 4.84 -4.75
N PRO A 48 -20.76 4.20 -3.58
CA PRO A 48 -20.26 2.84 -3.32
C PRO A 48 -20.90 1.76 -4.18
N GLU A 49 -22.11 1.98 -4.70
CA GLU A 49 -22.81 0.99 -5.53
C GLU A 49 -22.11 0.78 -6.88
N THR A 50 -21.29 1.75 -7.33
CA THR A 50 -20.54 1.67 -8.58
C THR A 50 -19.07 1.25 -8.37
N ASP A 51 -18.65 0.93 -7.15
CA ASP A 51 -17.24 0.67 -6.82
C ASP A 51 -16.59 -0.43 -7.68
N GLU A 52 -17.29 -1.53 -7.93
CA GLU A 52 -16.75 -2.62 -8.74
C GLU A 52 -16.55 -2.22 -10.20
N ALA A 53 -17.56 -1.56 -10.80
CA ALA A 53 -17.50 -1.08 -12.18
C ALA A 53 -16.48 0.05 -12.36
N ASP A 54 -16.40 0.97 -11.41
CA ASP A 54 -15.43 2.06 -11.41
C ASP A 54 -14.00 1.53 -11.22
N PHE A 55 -13.82 0.50 -10.38
CA PHE A 55 -12.54 -0.16 -10.20
C PHE A 55 -12.08 -0.89 -11.47
N GLU A 56 -12.98 -1.58 -12.17
CA GLU A 56 -12.70 -2.22 -13.46
C GLU A 56 -12.29 -1.17 -14.51
N ALA A 57 -13.07 -0.10 -14.66
CA ALA A 57 -12.75 1.00 -15.57
C ALA A 57 -11.40 1.68 -15.24
N TRP A 58 -11.10 1.81 -13.94
CA TRP A 58 -9.81 2.33 -13.48
C TRP A 58 -8.66 1.39 -13.84
N LEU A 59 -8.81 0.07 -13.69
CA LEU A 59 -7.78 -0.90 -14.08
C LEU A 59 -7.57 -0.90 -15.60
N ASP A 60 -8.65 -0.93 -16.37
CA ASP A 60 -8.60 -0.92 -17.84
C ASP A 60 -7.90 0.31 -18.39
N HIS A 61 -7.98 1.45 -17.71
CA HIS A 61 -7.24 2.65 -18.08
C HIS A 61 -5.72 2.42 -18.13
N PHE A 62 -5.18 1.57 -17.25
CA PHE A 62 -3.74 1.29 -17.17
C PHE A 62 -3.33 0.05 -17.96
N LEU A 63 -4.24 -0.53 -18.74
CA LEU A 63 -3.97 -1.68 -19.58
C LEU A 63 -4.01 -1.29 -21.06
N PHE A 64 -3.00 -1.73 -21.82
CA PHE A 64 -3.01 -1.74 -23.28
C PHE A 64 -2.68 -3.16 -23.73
N ASP A 65 -3.54 -3.76 -24.55
CA ASP A 65 -3.41 -5.17 -24.98
C ASP A 65 -3.22 -6.14 -23.79
N GLY A 66 -3.96 -5.92 -22.70
CA GLY A 66 -3.88 -6.71 -21.48
C GLY A 66 -2.60 -6.55 -20.65
N LYS A 67 -1.72 -5.59 -21.00
CA LYS A 67 -0.46 -5.32 -20.30
C LYS A 67 -0.46 -3.94 -19.65
N PRO A 68 0.23 -3.77 -18.50
CA PRO A 68 0.48 -2.45 -17.92
C PRO A 68 1.04 -1.47 -18.95
N SER A 69 0.47 -0.27 -19.03
CA SER A 69 0.85 0.73 -20.02
C SER A 69 0.94 2.13 -19.43
N MET A 70 1.84 2.94 -20.00
CA MET A 70 1.98 4.36 -19.73
C MET A 70 1.34 5.25 -20.81
N GLU A 71 0.76 4.68 -21.86
CA GLU A 71 0.26 5.43 -23.02
C GLU A 71 -0.78 6.48 -22.64
N ARG A 72 -1.57 6.23 -21.60
CA ARG A 72 -2.50 7.22 -21.04
C ARG A 72 -1.79 8.14 -20.07
N THR A 73 -1.40 9.30 -20.57
CA THR A 73 -0.54 10.28 -19.88
C THR A 73 -1.17 10.89 -18.62
N ASN A 74 -2.49 10.87 -18.47
CA ASN A 74 -3.15 11.57 -17.38
C ASN A 74 -3.19 10.80 -16.06
N MET A 75 -2.99 9.47 -16.02
CA MET A 75 -2.94 8.59 -14.83
C MET A 75 -3.95 8.95 -13.71
N TYR A 76 -5.05 9.61 -14.09
CA TYR A 76 -5.96 10.32 -13.21
C TYR A 76 -5.32 11.22 -12.13
N ARG A 77 -4.07 11.66 -12.35
CA ARG A 77 -3.21 12.38 -11.39
C ARG A 77 -3.06 11.70 -10.03
N CYS A 78 -3.43 10.42 -9.92
CA CYS A 78 -3.47 9.66 -8.69
C CYS A 78 -2.42 8.53 -8.71
N TYR A 79 -2.79 7.29 -8.37
CA TYR A 79 -1.89 6.14 -8.32
C TYR A 79 -1.93 5.33 -9.61
N HIS A 80 -0.75 4.96 -10.10
CA HIS A 80 -0.60 3.88 -11.06
C HIS A 80 -0.62 2.51 -10.33
N PRO A 81 -1.48 1.56 -10.74
CA PRO A 81 -1.70 0.30 -10.00
C PRO A 81 -0.53 -0.68 -10.07
N SER A 82 0.14 -0.75 -11.22
CA SER A 82 1.11 -1.81 -11.51
C SER A 82 2.29 -1.79 -10.55
N ASN A 83 2.50 -2.92 -9.87
CA ASN A 83 3.63 -3.20 -9.00
C ASN A 83 3.94 -2.10 -7.97
N TYR A 84 2.95 -1.33 -7.53
CA TYR A 84 3.17 -0.12 -6.72
C TYR A 84 4.07 -0.35 -5.49
N GLN A 85 3.82 -1.41 -4.71
CA GLN A 85 4.64 -1.70 -3.52
C GLN A 85 6.11 -1.91 -3.89
N SER A 86 6.40 -2.79 -4.86
CA SER A 86 7.77 -3.03 -5.32
C SER A 86 8.40 -1.78 -5.95
N ARG A 87 7.63 -1.01 -6.71
CA ARG A 87 8.07 0.25 -7.32
C ARG A 87 8.38 1.33 -6.31
N SER A 88 7.62 1.40 -5.21
CA SER A 88 7.89 2.34 -4.12
C SER A 88 9.25 2.10 -3.47
N PHE A 89 9.80 0.90 -3.63
CA PHE A 89 11.18 0.60 -3.29
C PHE A 89 12.12 0.99 -4.42
N THR A 90 11.88 0.62 -5.68
CA THR A 90 12.89 0.84 -6.73
C THR A 90 12.90 2.24 -7.36
N THR A 91 11.86 3.06 -7.18
CA THR A 91 11.76 4.36 -7.84
C THR A 91 12.72 5.38 -7.25
N HIS A 92 13.39 6.13 -8.14
CA HIS A 92 14.25 7.24 -7.78
C HIS A 92 13.50 8.56 -7.64
N HIS A 93 12.19 8.56 -7.95
CA HIS A 93 11.36 9.75 -7.91
C HIS A 93 10.63 9.89 -6.59
N TYR A 94 10.56 11.12 -6.09
CA TYR A 94 9.84 11.49 -4.87
C TYR A 94 8.32 11.23 -4.92
N LYS A 95 7.78 10.91 -6.10
CA LYS A 95 6.35 10.63 -6.36
C LYS A 95 6.18 9.20 -6.89
N ALA A 96 6.30 8.20 -6.02
CA ALA A 96 6.08 6.78 -6.35
C ALA A 96 4.68 6.45 -6.94
N ARG A 97 3.72 7.40 -6.80
CA ARG A 97 2.37 7.31 -7.38
C ARG A 97 2.31 7.35 -8.89
N GLN A 98 3.30 7.95 -9.55
CA GLN A 98 3.38 8.04 -11.01
C GLN A 98 4.44 7.07 -11.53
N VAL A 99 4.29 6.65 -12.79
CA VAL A 99 5.32 5.92 -13.56
C VAL A 99 5.92 6.94 -14.53
N ILE A 100 7.24 7.13 -14.50
CA ILE A 100 7.90 8.11 -15.40
C ILE A 100 8.60 7.40 -16.57
N HIS A 101 9.04 6.16 -16.35
CA HIS A 101 9.60 5.30 -17.38
C HIS A 101 8.92 3.93 -17.40
N GLU A 102 8.72 3.35 -18.59
CA GLU A 102 8.08 2.03 -18.74
C GLU A 102 8.84 0.93 -17.99
N THR A 103 10.15 1.08 -17.83
CA THR A 103 11.00 0.18 -17.04
C THR A 103 10.57 0.10 -15.57
N GLU A 104 9.85 1.11 -15.06
CA GLU A 104 9.29 1.08 -13.71
C GLU A 104 8.02 0.22 -13.61
N LEU A 105 7.34 -0.10 -14.72
CA LEU A 105 6.14 -0.94 -14.68
C LEU A 105 6.45 -2.35 -14.18
N LEU A 106 7.68 -2.82 -14.39
CA LEU A 106 8.17 -4.12 -13.98
C LEU A 106 9.41 -3.95 -13.09
N PRO A 107 9.33 -4.27 -11.79
CA PRO A 107 10.47 -4.10 -10.89
C PRO A 107 11.63 -5.02 -11.31
N ILE A 108 12.84 -4.47 -11.38
CA ILE A 108 14.07 -5.23 -11.59
C ILE A 108 14.44 -5.90 -10.26
N TRP A 109 14.29 -7.22 -10.18
CA TRP A 109 14.48 -7.98 -8.93
C TRP A 109 15.89 -7.84 -8.33
N GLU A 110 16.90 -7.63 -9.16
CA GLU A 110 18.27 -7.39 -8.72
C GLU A 110 18.37 -6.08 -7.92
N ASP A 111 17.74 -5.00 -8.39
CA ASP A 111 17.69 -3.72 -7.69
C ASP A 111 16.91 -3.82 -6.37
N VAL A 112 15.76 -4.52 -6.38
CA VAL A 112 14.97 -4.77 -5.15
C VAL A 112 15.83 -5.48 -4.11
N ARG A 113 16.57 -6.51 -4.50
CA ARG A 113 17.41 -7.29 -3.58
C ARG A 113 18.59 -6.47 -3.07
N ALA A 114 19.33 -5.84 -3.98
CA ALA A 114 20.55 -5.10 -3.67
C ALA A 114 20.27 -3.89 -2.76
N ARG A 115 19.13 -3.22 -2.94
CA ARG A 115 18.83 -1.97 -2.23
C ARG A 115 17.94 -2.13 -1.01
N TYR A 116 17.07 -3.14 -0.98
CA TYR A 116 16.01 -3.19 0.02
C TYR A 116 16.01 -4.47 0.84
N TRP A 117 16.00 -5.63 0.19
CA TRP A 117 15.88 -6.89 0.93
C TRP A 117 17.02 -7.10 1.93
N ASN A 118 18.23 -6.65 1.59
CA ASN A 118 19.39 -6.74 2.48
C ASN A 118 19.47 -5.60 3.51
N ASN A 119 18.70 -4.52 3.33
CA ASN A 119 18.78 -3.30 4.16
C ASN A 119 17.57 -3.11 5.08
N PHE A 120 16.46 -3.82 4.85
CA PHE A 120 15.32 -3.77 5.75
C PHE A 120 15.69 -4.38 7.10
N GLU A 121 15.61 -3.56 8.13
CA GLU A 121 15.79 -4.03 9.49
C GLU A 121 14.51 -4.67 10.01
N TRP A 122 13.34 -4.36 9.45
CA TRP A 122 12.07 -4.96 9.84
C TRP A 122 11.01 -4.82 8.74
N VAL A 123 10.18 -5.85 8.59
CA VAL A 123 9.05 -5.91 7.67
C VAL A 123 7.81 -6.32 8.44
N GLY A 124 6.79 -5.47 8.45
CA GLY A 124 5.46 -5.76 8.97
C GLY A 124 4.48 -6.12 7.87
N LEU A 125 3.36 -6.72 8.27
CA LEU A 125 2.22 -7.02 7.40
C LEU A 125 1.00 -6.27 7.89
N ALA A 126 0.33 -5.52 7.01
CA ALA A 126 -0.86 -4.75 7.33
C ALA A 126 -2.01 -5.65 7.80
N GLU A 127 -2.10 -6.88 7.28
CA GLU A 127 -3.07 -7.90 7.71
C GLU A 127 -2.83 -8.40 9.14
N PHE A 128 -1.59 -8.31 9.62
CA PHE A 128 -1.16 -8.73 10.95
C PHE A 128 -0.58 -7.52 11.69
N PHE A 129 -1.28 -6.39 11.64
CA PHE A 129 -0.75 -5.12 12.13
C PHE A 129 -0.36 -5.20 13.61
N HIS A 130 -1.19 -5.85 14.42
CA HIS A 130 -0.95 -5.98 15.85
C HIS A 130 0.28 -6.86 16.13
N GLU A 131 0.34 -8.05 15.53
CA GLU A 131 1.44 -9.00 15.67
C GLU A 131 2.75 -8.41 15.14
N SER A 132 2.69 -7.73 13.99
CA SER A 132 3.82 -7.01 13.40
C SER A 132 4.35 -5.97 14.40
N LYS A 133 3.48 -5.13 14.94
CA LYS A 133 3.85 -4.12 15.93
C LYS A 133 4.46 -4.74 17.19
N CYS A 134 3.89 -5.85 17.66
CA CYS A 134 4.43 -6.60 18.79
C CYS A 134 5.84 -7.14 18.53
N LEU A 135 6.09 -7.72 17.36
CA LEU A 135 7.42 -8.20 16.98
C LEU A 135 8.43 -7.05 16.85
N LEU A 136 8.01 -5.90 16.32
CA LEU A 136 8.86 -4.71 16.24
C LEU A 136 9.30 -4.27 17.64
N PHE A 137 8.35 -4.11 18.56
CA PHE A 137 8.68 -3.63 19.90
C PHE A 137 9.41 -4.68 20.75
N TYR A 138 9.10 -5.96 20.57
CA TYR A 138 9.90 -7.04 21.17
C TYR A 138 11.37 -6.99 20.71
N ARG A 139 11.60 -6.71 19.42
CA ARG A 139 12.97 -6.53 18.92
C ARG A 139 13.65 -5.30 19.53
N LEU A 140 12.92 -4.19 19.70
CA LEU A 140 13.46 -2.99 20.33
C LEU A 140 13.77 -3.20 21.82
N SER A 141 12.96 -3.98 22.55
CA SER A 141 13.25 -4.34 23.95
C SER A 141 14.53 -5.17 24.12
N LEU A 142 14.87 -6.00 23.14
CA LEU A 142 16.09 -6.81 23.17
C LEU A 142 17.35 -6.06 22.69
N GLY A 143 17.20 -4.82 22.22
CA GLY A 143 18.29 -4.04 21.66
C GLY A 143 19.33 -3.61 22.70
N PRO A 144 20.54 -3.22 22.27
CA PRO A 144 21.56 -2.67 23.17
C PRO A 144 21.14 -1.32 23.79
N THR A 145 20.19 -0.64 23.16
CA THR A 145 19.53 0.57 23.69
C THR A 145 18.25 0.15 24.39
N LEU A 146 18.17 0.41 25.70
CA LEU A 146 16.96 0.19 26.48
C LEU A 146 15.88 1.18 26.07
N TYR A 147 14.73 0.66 25.64
CA TYR A 147 13.52 1.43 25.36
C TYR A 147 12.41 0.98 26.32
N PRO A 148 12.27 1.61 27.50
CA PRO A 148 11.31 1.17 28.52
C PRO A 148 9.86 1.12 28.02
N TRP A 149 9.50 2.03 27.11
CA TRP A 149 8.17 2.05 26.48
C TRP A 149 7.93 0.85 25.56
N ALA A 150 8.97 0.24 25.00
CA ALA A 150 8.85 -0.95 24.16
C ALA A 150 8.60 -2.18 25.04
N ASP A 151 9.35 -2.31 26.15
CA ASP A 151 9.13 -3.34 27.17
C ASP A 151 7.71 -3.29 27.73
N GLU A 152 7.27 -2.08 28.12
CA GLU A 152 5.93 -1.84 28.63
C GLU A 152 4.86 -2.23 27.62
N TYR A 153 5.02 -1.82 26.35
CA TYR A 153 4.06 -2.16 25.31
C TYR A 153 3.96 -3.67 25.10
N VAL A 154 5.09 -4.37 25.05
CA VAL A 154 5.12 -5.83 24.87
C VAL A 154 4.40 -6.52 26.03
N ALA A 155 4.69 -6.11 27.27
CA ALA A 155 4.07 -6.68 28.45
C ALA A 155 2.55 -6.44 28.51
N GLN A 156 2.08 -5.25 28.11
CA GLN A 156 0.67 -4.89 28.22
C GLN A 156 -0.18 -5.37 27.04
N HIS A 157 0.38 -5.38 25.83
CA HIS A 157 -0.40 -5.54 24.60
C HIS A 157 -0.04 -6.78 23.79
N CYS A 158 1.11 -7.42 24.01
CA CYS A 158 1.60 -8.51 23.17
C CYS A 158 1.53 -9.87 23.87
N THR A 159 0.51 -10.05 24.71
CA THR A 159 0.28 -11.29 25.43
C THR A 159 -0.84 -12.09 24.78
N CYS A 160 -0.67 -13.41 24.71
CA CYS A 160 -1.78 -14.29 24.38
C CYS A 160 -2.63 -14.45 25.64
N SER A 161 -3.95 -14.26 25.53
CA SER A 161 -4.84 -14.73 26.57
C SER A 161 -4.65 -16.25 26.68
N GLN A 162 -4.36 -16.75 27.89
CA GLN A 162 -4.38 -18.19 28.11
C GLN A 162 -5.82 -18.65 27.88
N SER A 163 -6.12 -19.10 26.67
CA SER A 163 -7.38 -19.81 26.41
C SER A 163 -7.33 -21.01 27.34
N SER A 164 -8.23 -21.03 28.33
CA SER A 164 -8.41 -22.16 29.22
C SER A 164 -8.46 -23.41 28.38
N ARG A 165 -7.39 -24.22 28.42
CA ARG A 165 -7.36 -25.53 27.79
C ARG A 165 -8.49 -26.30 28.44
N HIS A 166 -9.64 -26.41 27.77
CA HIS A 166 -10.62 -27.42 28.09
C HIS A 166 -9.95 -28.76 27.81
N THR A 167 -9.32 -29.31 28.84
CA THR A 167 -9.06 -30.74 28.97
C THR A 167 -10.41 -31.45 28.77
N LYS A 168 -10.54 -32.12 27.63
CA LYS A 168 -11.53 -33.19 27.45
C LYS A 168 -11.12 -34.40 28.26
#